data_AF-A0A402C9K9-F1
#
_entry.id   AF-A0A402C9K9-F1
#
_cell.length_a   1.000
_cell.length_b   1.000
_cell.length_c   1.000
_cell.angle_alpha   90.00
_cell.angle_beta   90.00
_cell.angle_gamma   90.00
#
_symmetry.space_group_name_H-M   'P 1'
#
loop_
_entity.id
_entity.type
_entity.pdbx_description
1 polymer ?
#
loop_
_entity_poly.entity_id
_entity_poly.type
_entity_poly.pdbx_seq_one_letter_code
_entity_poly.pdbx_strand_id
1 'polypeptide(L)'
;MTVLMGEVVGSRVKQGYHRLTSVIAARNGTTESTYIAEALIPLIAFGLPLSPVAAGPAAPLFNAPPVFTTDDGTGQIRNLSTALTNWEFLLYGLGAVLIAAIIAYPFAMNFAHRAATLVVRHVSHEAIIATFTGLVVVISVWEGGILGLAVTLTVGLVGGLLSRAFKIHAGVLFMGYYVAVLSVPAILAL
;
A
#
# COMPACT_ATOMS: atom_id res chain seq x y z
N MET A 1 -7.89 6.22 -10.17
CA MET A 1 -7.81 5.24 -11.28
C MET A 1 -8.70 4.03 -11.07
N THR A 2 -8.72 3.39 -9.90
CA THR A 2 -9.52 2.19 -9.60
C THR A 2 -11.01 2.32 -9.96
N VAL A 3 -11.70 3.36 -9.47
CA VAL A 3 -13.13 3.56 -9.76
C VAL A 3 -13.38 3.77 -11.26
N LEU A 4 -12.56 4.61 -11.91
CA LEU A 4 -12.64 4.87 -13.35
C LEU A 4 -12.48 3.59 -14.17
N MET A 5 -11.49 2.76 -13.86
CA MET A 5 -11.27 1.49 -14.57
C MET A 5 -12.45 0.53 -14.40
N GLY A 6 -13.02 0.49 -13.19
CA GLY A 6 -14.26 -0.24 -12.92
C GLY A 6 -15.43 0.25 -13.76
N GLU A 7 -15.66 1.57 -13.84
CA GLU A 7 -16.74 2.13 -14.67
C GLU A 7 -16.53 1.89 -16.17
N VAL A 8 -15.29 1.99 -16.66
CA VAL A 8 -14.94 1.71 -18.06
C VAL A 8 -15.29 0.27 -18.42
N VAL A 9 -14.91 -0.70 -17.58
CA VAL A 9 -15.25 -2.12 -17.81
C VAL A 9 -16.75 -2.35 -17.66
N GLY A 10 -17.37 -1.75 -16.64
CA GLY A 10 -18.80 -1.86 -16.37
C GLY A 10 -19.69 -1.29 -17.47
N SER A 11 -19.22 -0.26 -18.19
CA SER A 11 -19.95 0.33 -19.33
C SER A 11 -20.10 -0.62 -20.52
N ARG A 12 -19.22 -1.62 -20.63
CA ARG A 12 -19.19 -2.57 -21.76
C ARG A 12 -20.00 -3.84 -21.50
N VAL A 13 -20.46 -4.08 -20.26
CA VAL A 13 -21.16 -5.30 -19.86
C VAL A 13 -22.62 -5.00 -19.55
N LYS A 14 -23.53 -5.51 -20.39
CA LYS A 14 -24.99 -5.26 -20.26
C LYS A 14 -25.65 -6.13 -19.17
N GLN A 15 -25.18 -7.36 -18.96
CA GLN A 15 -25.77 -8.29 -17.99
C GLN A 15 -25.37 -7.92 -16.55
N GLY A 16 -26.34 -7.70 -15.67
CA GLY A 16 -26.12 -7.15 -14.32
C GLY A 16 -25.15 -7.96 -13.45
N TYR A 17 -25.30 -9.29 -13.40
CA TYR A 17 -24.42 -10.16 -12.62
C TYR A 17 -22.97 -10.17 -13.14
N HIS A 18 -22.80 -10.30 -14.46
CA HIS A 18 -21.47 -10.24 -15.09
C HIS A 18 -20.84 -8.86 -14.96
N ARG A 19 -21.65 -7.80 -14.95
CA ARG A 19 -21.18 -6.43 -14.73
C ARG A 19 -20.59 -6.29 -13.33
N LEU A 20 -21.32 -6.71 -12.29
CA LEU A 20 -20.85 -6.61 -10.91
C LEU A 20 -19.52 -7.35 -10.70
N THR A 21 -19.43 -8.59 -11.17
CA THR A 21 -18.21 -9.41 -11.04
C THR A 21 -17.04 -8.83 -11.84
N SER A 22 -17.27 -8.39 -13.08
CA SER A 22 -16.23 -7.81 -13.93
C SER A 22 -15.72 -6.45 -13.42
N VAL A 23 -16.61 -5.60 -12.90
CA VAL A 23 -16.26 -4.31 -12.30
C VAL A 23 -15.38 -4.52 -11.06
N ILE A 24 -15.75 -5.46 -10.19
CA ILE A 24 -14.96 -5.78 -9.00
C ILE A 24 -13.59 -6.34 -9.40
N ALA A 25 -13.54 -7.26 -10.37
CA ALA A 25 -12.28 -7.80 -10.88
C ALA A 25 -11.37 -6.71 -11.45
N ALA A 26 -11.91 -5.79 -12.26
CA ALA A 26 -11.15 -4.67 -12.82
C ALA A 26 -10.64 -3.70 -11.75
N ARG A 27 -11.47 -3.40 -10.74
CA ARG A 27 -11.06 -2.56 -9.60
C ARG A 27 -9.94 -3.22 -8.81
N ASN A 28 -10.10 -4.48 -8.43
CA ASN A 28 -9.08 -5.21 -7.69
C ASN A 28 -7.78 -5.32 -8.49
N GLY A 29 -7.86 -5.70 -9.77
CA GLY A 29 -6.69 -5.76 -10.65
C GLY A 29 -5.95 -4.44 -10.77
N THR A 30 -6.68 -3.31 -10.85
CA THR A 30 -6.06 -1.98 -10.89
C THR A 30 -5.35 -1.65 -9.59
N THR A 31 -5.99 -1.89 -8.44
CA THR A 31 -5.40 -1.60 -7.12
C THR A 31 -4.15 -2.44 -6.88
N GLU A 32 -4.21 -3.75 -7.07
CA GLU A 32 -3.07 -4.64 -6.86
C GLU A 32 -1.91 -4.35 -7.83
N SER A 33 -2.21 -3.99 -9.09
CA SER A 33 -1.18 -3.57 -10.05
C SER A 33 -0.49 -2.28 -9.59
N THR A 34 -1.24 -1.36 -8.99
CA THR A 34 -0.67 -0.11 -8.46
C THR A 34 0.21 -0.40 -7.23
N TYR A 35 -0.18 -1.33 -6.36
CA TYR A 35 0.65 -1.80 -5.24
C TYR A 35 1.98 -2.40 -5.71
N ILE A 36 1.94 -3.26 -6.74
CA ILE A 36 3.16 -3.82 -7.35
C ILE A 36 4.02 -2.71 -7.95
N ALA A 37 3.39 -1.75 -8.64
CA ALA A 37 4.10 -0.62 -9.24
C ALA A 37 4.75 0.29 -8.18
N GLU A 38 4.07 0.52 -7.05
CA GLU A 38 4.63 1.28 -5.94
C GLU A 38 5.89 0.61 -5.38
N ALA A 39 5.99 -0.72 -5.35
CA ALA A 39 7.23 -1.39 -4.98
C ALA A 39 8.29 -1.32 -6.08
N LEU A 40 7.93 -1.60 -7.34
CA LEU A 40 8.89 -1.79 -8.44
C LEU A 40 9.44 -0.48 -9.02
N ILE A 41 8.63 0.57 -9.18
CA ILE A 41 9.08 1.81 -9.82
C ILE A 41 10.23 2.46 -9.02
N PRO A 42 10.11 2.68 -7.69
CA PRO A 42 11.22 3.22 -6.92
C PRO A 42 12.45 2.30 -6.93
N LEU A 43 12.23 0.99 -6.93
CA LEU A 43 13.30 0.00 -6.93
C LEU A 43 14.09 0.02 -8.25
N ILE A 44 13.43 0.10 -9.39
CA ILE A 44 14.08 0.08 -10.71
C ILE A 44 14.67 1.46 -11.05
N ALA A 45 13.97 2.54 -10.72
CA ALA A 45 14.35 3.88 -11.18
C ALA A 45 15.33 4.62 -10.26
N PHE A 46 15.19 4.47 -8.93
CA PHE A 46 15.92 5.29 -7.97
C PHE A 46 16.73 4.47 -6.96
N GLY A 47 16.35 3.22 -6.72
CA GLY A 47 16.97 2.40 -5.68
C GLY A 47 16.71 2.92 -4.26
N LEU A 48 15.73 3.82 -4.08
CA LEU A 48 15.37 4.39 -2.78
C LEU A 48 13.91 4.06 -2.45
N PRO A 49 13.57 3.77 -1.18
CA PRO A 49 12.22 3.41 -0.76
C PRO A 49 11.30 4.64 -0.70
N LEU A 50 11.02 5.25 -1.85
CA LEU A 50 10.26 6.50 -1.92
C LEU A 50 8.76 6.27 -1.75
N SER A 51 8.19 5.20 -2.29
CA SER A 51 6.74 4.96 -2.19
C SER A 51 6.31 4.39 -0.82
N PRO A 52 5.02 4.46 -0.44
CA PRO A 52 4.53 3.88 0.81
C PRO A 52 4.75 2.37 0.91
N VAL A 53 4.51 1.63 -0.19
CA VAL A 53 4.75 0.18 -0.22
C VAL A 53 6.24 -0.13 -0.13
N ALA A 54 7.09 0.68 -0.78
CA ALA A 54 8.54 0.55 -0.73
C ALA A 54 9.12 0.87 0.65
N ALA A 55 8.60 1.87 1.36
CA ALA A 55 9.03 2.24 2.71
C ALA A 55 8.46 1.29 3.79
N GLY A 56 7.32 0.65 3.53
CA GLY A 56 6.70 -0.29 4.45
C GLY A 56 7.06 -1.74 4.13
N PRO A 57 6.11 -2.55 3.61
CA PRO A 57 6.29 -3.99 3.46
C PRO A 57 7.42 -4.40 2.50
N ALA A 58 7.74 -3.58 1.50
CA ALA A 58 8.81 -3.86 0.56
C ALA A 58 10.16 -3.26 0.95
N ALA A 59 10.29 -2.61 2.12
CA ALA A 59 11.55 -2.02 2.59
C ALA A 59 12.74 -2.99 2.59
N PRO A 60 12.58 -4.30 2.92
CA PRO A 60 13.68 -5.25 2.84
C PRO A 60 14.27 -5.45 1.44
N LEU A 61 13.54 -5.11 0.36
CA LEU A 61 14.08 -5.14 -1.00
C LEU A 61 15.08 -4.00 -1.27
N PHE A 62 15.01 -2.93 -0.47
CA PHE A 62 15.89 -1.77 -0.58
C PHE A 62 17.01 -1.84 0.46
N ASN A 63 16.69 -2.21 1.70
CA ASN A 63 17.64 -2.18 2.81
C ASN A 63 17.46 -3.40 3.72
N ALA A 64 18.39 -4.34 3.63
CA ALA A 64 18.43 -5.57 4.43
C ALA A 64 19.89 -5.91 4.79
N PRO A 65 20.47 -5.23 5.80
CA PRO A 65 21.83 -5.50 6.22
C PRO A 65 22.01 -6.96 6.68
N PRO A 66 23.13 -7.65 6.34
CA PRO A 66 24.34 -7.15 5.68
C PRO A 66 24.31 -7.23 4.14
N VAL A 67 23.25 -7.78 3.54
CA VAL A 67 23.20 -8.08 2.11
C VAL A 67 22.94 -6.82 1.30
N PHE A 68 21.87 -6.10 1.61
CA PHE A 68 21.52 -4.83 0.97
C PHE A 68 21.67 -3.68 1.96
N THR A 69 22.33 -2.61 1.52
CA THR A 69 22.57 -1.42 2.31
C THR A 69 22.22 -0.21 1.46
N THR A 70 21.31 0.61 1.96
CA THR A 70 20.97 1.90 1.38
C THR A 70 21.26 2.95 2.44
N ASP A 71 22.30 3.76 2.21
CA ASP A 71 22.66 4.86 3.10
C ASP A 71 22.36 6.19 2.42
N ASP A 72 21.27 6.82 2.86
CA ASP A 72 20.79 8.11 2.37
C ASP A 72 21.80 9.24 2.61
N GLY A 73 22.73 9.09 3.55
CA GLY A 73 23.71 10.12 3.94
C GLY A 73 25.02 10.10 3.15
N THR A 74 25.46 8.93 2.65
CA THR A 74 26.72 8.79 1.90
C THR A 74 26.51 8.56 0.40
N GLY A 75 25.26 8.38 -0.05
CA GLY A 75 24.92 8.15 -1.45
C GLY A 75 25.31 6.77 -1.98
N GLN A 76 25.74 5.85 -1.10
CA GLN A 76 26.06 4.49 -1.50
C GLN A 76 24.80 3.62 -1.51
N ILE A 77 24.35 3.28 -2.72
CA ILE A 77 23.20 2.41 -2.96
C ILE A 77 23.70 1.02 -3.38
N ARG A 78 23.61 0.05 -2.47
CA ARG A 78 23.92 -1.37 -2.75
C ARG A 78 22.70 -2.23 -2.47
N ASN A 79 21.79 -2.29 -3.44
CA ASN A 79 20.52 -3.02 -3.33
C ASN A 79 20.15 -3.69 -4.66
N LEU A 80 18.92 -4.22 -4.77
CA LEU A 80 18.48 -4.91 -5.99
C LEU A 80 18.58 -4.03 -7.25
N SER A 81 18.44 -2.70 -7.11
CA SER A 81 18.52 -1.76 -8.24
C SER A 81 19.88 -1.75 -8.94
N THR A 82 20.96 -1.94 -8.16
CA THR A 82 22.34 -1.97 -8.68
C THR A 82 22.81 -3.39 -8.96
N ALA A 83 22.16 -4.40 -8.38
CA ALA A 83 22.52 -5.80 -8.55
C ALA A 83 21.87 -6.48 -9.77
N LEU A 84 20.70 -6.00 -10.22
CA LEU A 84 19.92 -6.62 -11.29
C LEU A 84 19.81 -5.71 -12.51
N THR A 85 19.88 -6.31 -13.69
CA THR A 85 19.53 -5.66 -14.96
C THR A 85 18.02 -5.55 -15.12
N ASN A 86 17.56 -4.66 -15.99
CA ASN A 86 16.12 -4.49 -16.31
C ASN A 86 15.45 -5.80 -16.73
N TRP A 87 16.18 -6.68 -17.42
CA TRP A 87 15.66 -7.97 -17.87
C TRP A 87 15.48 -8.96 -16.71
N GLU A 88 16.45 -9.01 -15.79
CA GLU A 88 16.35 -9.83 -14.59
C GLU A 88 15.22 -9.34 -13.68
N PHE A 89 15.04 -8.02 -13.55
CA PHE A 89 13.88 -7.44 -12.86
C PHE A 89 12.55 -7.91 -13.44
N LEU A 90 12.43 -7.93 -14.77
CA LEU A 90 11.22 -8.40 -15.43
C LEU A 90 10.99 -9.89 -15.18
N LEU A 91 12.03 -10.72 -15.30
CA LEU A 91 11.93 -12.17 -15.09
C LEU A 91 11.58 -12.52 -13.65
N TYR A 92 12.29 -11.95 -12.67
CA TYR A 92 12.02 -12.20 -11.25
C TYR A 92 10.70 -11.58 -10.80
N GLY A 93 10.35 -10.40 -11.30
CA GLY A 93 9.07 -9.76 -11.01
C GLY A 93 7.89 -10.58 -11.53
N LEU A 94 7.93 -11.02 -12.79
CA LEU A 94 6.89 -11.86 -13.38
C LEU A 94 6.83 -13.23 -12.68
N GLY A 95 8.00 -13.82 -12.37
CA GLY A 95 8.10 -15.05 -11.60
C GLY A 95 7.44 -14.94 -10.23
N ALA A 96 7.69 -13.84 -9.50
CA ALA A 96 7.07 -13.58 -8.21
C ALA A 96 5.54 -13.45 -8.32
N VAL A 97 5.03 -12.76 -9.35
CA VAL A 97 3.59 -12.66 -9.61
C VAL A 97 2.97 -14.03 -9.90
N LEU A 98 3.65 -14.87 -10.70
CA LEU A 98 3.19 -16.22 -10.99
C LEU A 98 3.15 -17.10 -9.75
N ILE A 99 4.21 -17.09 -8.94
CA ILE A 99 4.27 -17.85 -7.68
C ILE A 99 3.18 -17.36 -6.73
N ALA A 100 3.01 -16.04 -6.58
CA ALA A 100 1.95 -15.46 -5.77
C ALA A 100 0.56 -15.88 -6.26
N ALA A 101 0.32 -15.91 -7.57
CA ALA A 101 -0.94 -16.37 -8.15
C ALA A 101 -1.18 -17.86 -7.86
N ILE A 102 -0.17 -18.71 -8.03
CA ILE A 102 -0.27 -20.16 -7.76
C ILE A 102 -0.61 -20.42 -6.29
N ILE A 103 -0.05 -19.64 -5.37
CA ILE A 103 -0.33 -19.78 -3.93
C ILE A 103 -1.69 -19.17 -3.59
N ALA A 104 -1.93 -17.91 -3.95
CA ALA A 104 -3.11 -17.16 -3.51
C ALA A 104 -4.42 -17.67 -4.13
N TYR A 105 -4.39 -18.07 -5.41
CA TYR A 105 -5.58 -18.52 -6.13
C TYR A 105 -6.33 -19.69 -5.45
N PRO A 106 -5.68 -20.82 -5.08
CA PRO A 106 -6.37 -21.91 -4.41
C PRO A 106 -6.88 -21.51 -3.02
N PHE A 107 -6.17 -20.66 -2.28
CA PHE A 107 -6.66 -20.20 -0.98
C PHE A 107 -7.90 -19.31 -1.13
N ALA A 108 -7.85 -18.34 -2.05
CA ALA A 108 -8.97 -17.45 -2.32
C ALA A 108 -10.20 -18.21 -2.80
N MET A 109 -10.05 -19.13 -3.75
CA MET A 109 -11.20 -19.83 -4.33
C MET A 109 -11.82 -20.85 -3.38
N ASN A 110 -11.03 -21.53 -2.55
CA ASN A 110 -11.53 -22.58 -1.66
C ASN A 110 -12.02 -22.06 -0.29
N PHE A 111 -11.40 -21.01 0.26
CA PHE A 111 -11.63 -20.60 1.66
C PHE A 111 -12.26 -19.22 1.84
N ALA A 112 -12.24 -18.33 0.84
CA ALA A 112 -12.65 -16.92 1.04
C ALA A 112 -14.10 -16.78 1.57
N HIS A 113 -15.05 -17.54 1.02
CA HIS A 113 -16.44 -17.44 1.47
C HIS A 113 -16.65 -17.93 2.91
N ARG A 114 -16.00 -19.04 3.29
CA ARG A 114 -16.07 -19.58 4.66
C ARG A 114 -15.44 -18.62 5.66
N ALA A 115 -14.27 -18.08 5.34
CA ALA A 115 -13.58 -17.10 6.17
C ALA A 115 -14.41 -15.82 6.34
N ALA A 116 -14.93 -15.26 5.24
CA ALA A 116 -15.78 -14.06 5.29
C ALA A 116 -17.04 -14.29 6.13
N THR A 117 -17.68 -15.44 5.97
CA THR A 117 -18.87 -15.80 6.76
C THR A 117 -18.55 -15.95 8.24
N LEU A 118 -17.40 -16.53 8.59
CA LEU A 118 -16.97 -16.65 9.97
C LEU A 118 -16.79 -15.26 10.61
N VAL A 119 -16.07 -14.36 9.94
CA VAL A 119 -15.80 -13.00 10.44
C VAL A 119 -17.09 -12.23 10.62
N VAL A 120 -17.96 -12.21 9.61
CA VAL A 120 -19.24 -11.47 9.67
C VAL A 120 -20.17 -12.00 10.76
N ARG A 121 -20.12 -13.30 11.08
CA ARG A 121 -20.99 -13.90 12.11
C ARG A 121 -20.45 -13.82 13.53
N HIS A 122 -19.13 -13.89 13.72
CA HIS A 122 -18.52 -14.08 15.04
C HIS A 122 -17.70 -12.89 15.53
N VAL A 123 -17.32 -11.97 14.65
CA VAL A 123 -16.50 -10.82 15.02
C VAL A 123 -17.39 -9.58 15.10
N SER A 124 -17.45 -8.96 16.27
CA SER A 124 -18.18 -7.70 16.45
C SER A 124 -17.47 -6.56 15.70
N HIS A 125 -18.25 -5.58 15.22
CA HIS A 125 -17.68 -4.40 14.56
C HIS A 125 -16.72 -3.62 15.48
N GLU A 126 -17.01 -3.59 16.78
CA GLU A 126 -16.14 -2.97 17.79
C GLU A 126 -14.79 -3.68 17.90
N ALA A 127 -14.76 -5.02 17.81
CA ALA A 127 -13.51 -5.78 17.82
C ALA A 127 -12.62 -5.45 16.60
N ILE A 128 -13.22 -5.21 15.43
CA ILE A 128 -12.50 -4.80 14.23
C ILE A 128 -11.89 -3.40 14.44
N ILE A 129 -12.67 -2.44 14.94
CA ILE A 129 -12.18 -1.08 15.24
C ILE A 129 -11.06 -1.13 16.29
N ALA A 130 -11.23 -1.92 17.36
CA ALA A 130 -10.23 -2.08 18.41
C ALA A 130 -8.93 -2.68 17.86
N THR A 131 -9.03 -3.65 16.94
CA THR A 131 -7.86 -4.27 16.30
C THR A 131 -7.09 -3.25 15.45
N PHE A 132 -7.79 -2.47 14.61
CA PHE A 132 -7.14 -1.43 13.81
C PHE A 132 -6.54 -0.32 14.68
N THR A 133 -7.27 0.11 15.70
CA THR A 133 -6.77 1.14 16.65
C THR A 133 -5.55 0.63 17.40
N GLY A 134 -5.59 -0.61 17.88
CA GLY A 134 -4.45 -1.27 18.54
C GLY A 134 -3.23 -1.35 17.64
N LEU A 135 -3.41 -1.72 16.36
CA LEU A 135 -2.31 -1.77 15.40
C LEU A 135 -1.67 -0.39 15.20
N VAL A 136 -2.48 0.67 15.03
CA VAL A 136 -1.99 2.05 14.88
C VAL A 136 -1.21 2.49 16.12
N VAL A 137 -1.73 2.18 17.32
CA VAL A 137 -1.05 2.49 18.59
C VAL A 137 0.28 1.76 18.69
N VAL A 138 0.30 0.45 18.40
CA VAL A 138 1.52 -0.38 18.45
C VAL A 138 2.57 0.16 17.50
N ILE A 139 2.23 0.42 16.23
CA ILE A 139 3.18 0.94 15.24
C ILE A 139 3.68 2.32 15.65
N SER A 140 2.78 3.22 16.08
CA SER A 140 3.17 4.59 16.46
C SER A 140 4.13 4.62 17.65
N VAL A 141 3.89 3.74 18.64
CA VAL A 141 4.76 3.62 19.82
C VAL A 141 6.08 2.92 19.46
N TRP A 142 6.05 1.93 18.57
CA TRP A 142 7.27 1.23 18.13
C TRP A 142 8.22 2.15 17.36
N GLU A 143 7.70 2.96 16.43
CA GLU A 143 8.53 3.82 15.58
C GLU A 143 8.90 5.15 16.24
N GLY A 144 7.95 5.80 16.94
CA GLY A 144 8.13 7.16 17.45
C GLY A 144 7.88 7.31 18.95
N GLY A 145 7.67 6.21 19.69
CA GLY A 145 7.33 6.26 21.10
C GLY A 145 6.04 7.03 21.39
N ILE A 146 5.99 7.69 22.54
CA ILE A 146 4.82 8.48 22.95
C ILE A 146 4.61 9.69 22.03
N LEU A 147 5.70 10.29 21.53
CA LEU A 147 5.62 11.42 20.59
C LEU A 147 5.02 10.99 19.25
N GLY A 148 5.44 9.83 18.73
CA GLY A 148 4.84 9.22 17.54
C GLY A 148 3.33 9.02 17.70
N LEU A 149 2.91 8.48 18.84
CA LEU A 149 1.48 8.32 19.14
C LEU A 149 0.72 9.66 19.16
N ALA A 150 1.28 10.70 19.79
CA ALA A 150 0.67 12.03 19.86
C ALA A 150 0.53 12.67 18.46
N VAL A 151 1.54 12.53 17.60
CA VAL A 151 1.50 13.00 16.21
C VAL A 151 0.46 12.24 15.42
N THR A 152 0.46 10.90 15.47
CA THR A 152 -0.51 10.07 14.74
C THR A 152 -1.95 10.40 15.15
N LEU A 153 -2.22 10.59 16.45
CA LEU A 153 -3.54 11.00 16.93
C LEU A 153 -3.93 12.39 16.41
N THR A 154 -3.00 13.35 16.42
CA THR A 154 -3.27 14.71 15.95
C THR A 154 -3.58 14.73 14.46
N VAL A 155 -2.75 14.07 13.64
CA VAL A 155 -2.95 13.95 12.18
C VAL A 155 -4.25 13.21 11.88
N GLY A 156 -4.55 12.13 12.61
CA GLY A 156 -5.80 11.38 12.47
C GLY A 156 -7.03 12.20 12.81
N LEU A 157 -7.01 12.98 13.91
CA LEU A 157 -8.11 13.85 14.32
C LEU A 157 -8.32 15.01 13.34
N VAL A 158 -7.25 15.67 12.90
CA VAL A 158 -7.33 16.76 11.91
C VAL A 158 -7.82 16.23 10.57
N GLY A 159 -7.27 15.11 10.09
CA GLY A 159 -7.72 14.46 8.85
C GLY A 159 -9.19 14.02 8.94
N GLY A 160 -9.60 13.45 10.07
CA GLY A 160 -10.99 13.08 10.34
C GLY A 160 -11.94 14.28 10.35
N LEU A 161 -11.52 15.39 10.98
CA LEU A 161 -12.27 16.65 10.98
C LEU A 161 -12.42 17.21 9.56
N LEU A 162 -11.34 17.24 8.78
CA LEU A 162 -11.36 17.73 7.40
C LEU A 162 -12.26 16.88 6.50
N SER A 163 -12.19 15.56 6.63
CA SER A 163 -13.07 14.64 5.91
C SER A 163 -14.53 14.83 6.31
N ARG A 164 -14.82 15.02 7.60
CA ARG A 164 -16.20 15.21 8.08
C ARG A 164 -16.77 16.57 7.69
N ALA A 165 -16.03 17.65 7.90
CA ALA A 165 -16.47 19.03 7.74
C ALA A 165 -16.47 19.48 6.27
N PHE A 166 -15.39 19.17 5.53
CA PHE A 166 -15.21 19.64 4.16
C PHE A 166 -15.43 18.55 3.11
N LYS A 167 -15.81 17.33 3.53
CA LYS A 167 -16.02 16.18 2.64
C LYS A 167 -14.78 15.87 1.77
N ILE A 168 -13.59 16.21 2.27
CA ILE A 168 -12.34 15.90 1.59
C ILE A 168 -12.14 14.39 1.63
N HIS A 169 -11.90 13.80 0.47
CA HIS A 169 -11.69 12.38 0.34
C HIS A 169 -10.42 11.94 1.10
N ALA A 170 -10.50 10.84 1.87
CA ALA A 170 -9.38 10.34 2.68
C ALA A 170 -8.11 10.08 1.84
N GLY A 171 -8.27 9.62 0.60
CA GLY A 171 -7.15 9.46 -0.33
C GLY A 171 -6.42 10.76 -0.68
N VAL A 172 -7.13 11.89 -0.74
CA VAL A 172 -6.52 13.22 -0.98
C VAL A 172 -5.73 13.67 0.24
N LEU A 173 -6.28 13.46 1.44
CA LEU A 173 -5.57 13.76 2.69
C LEU A 173 -4.29 12.92 2.82
N PHE A 174 -4.35 11.64 2.47
CA PHE A 174 -3.19 10.74 2.48
C PHE A 174 -2.10 11.19 1.49
N MET A 175 -2.47 11.53 0.26
CA MET A 175 -1.52 12.06 -0.73
C MET A 175 -0.94 13.42 -0.30
N GLY A 176 -1.76 14.29 0.29
CA GLY A 176 -1.31 15.57 0.82
C GLY A 176 -0.28 15.42 1.94
N TYR A 177 -0.50 14.47 2.86
CA TYR A 177 0.48 14.15 3.91
C TYR A 177 1.82 13.69 3.30
N TYR A 178 1.78 12.82 2.29
CA TYR A 178 2.99 12.33 1.62
C TYR A 178 3.78 13.46 0.93
N VAL A 179 3.09 14.33 0.20
CA VAL A 179 3.75 15.49 -0.42
C VAL A 179 4.35 16.41 0.65
N ALA A 180 3.68 16.58 1.79
CA ALA A 180 4.18 17.40 2.89
C ALA A 180 5.51 16.86 3.47
N VAL A 181 5.67 15.53 3.56
CA VAL A 181 6.93 14.91 4.05
C VAL A 181 8.15 15.34 3.23
N LEU A 182 8.01 15.49 1.92
CA LEU A 182 9.10 15.92 1.05
C LEU A 182 9.19 17.44 0.88
N SER A 183 8.04 18.12 0.77
CA SER A 183 7.98 19.55 0.46
C SER A 183 8.23 20.46 1.67
N VAL A 184 7.74 20.10 2.86
CA VAL A 184 7.90 20.95 4.06
C VAL A 184 9.37 21.10 4.46
N PRO A 185 10.20 20.04 4.53
CA PRO A 185 11.62 20.20 4.79
C PRO A 185 12.33 21.04 3.73
N ALA A 186 11.98 20.86 2.45
CA ALA A 186 12.57 21.63 1.35
C ALA A 186 12.21 23.13 1.43
N ILE A 187 10.99 23.46 1.86
CA ILE A 187 10.54 24.86 2.06
C ILE A 187 11.21 25.48 3.29
N LEU A 188 11.41 24.71 4.36
CA LEU A 188 12.07 25.20 5.57
C LEU A 188 13.60 25.35 5.42
N ALA A 189 14.18 24.72 4.40
CA ALA A 189 15.61 24.81 4.07
C ALA A 189 15.95 26.01 3.14
N LEU A 190 14.93 26.72 2.63
CA LEU A 190 15.05 28.00 1.91
C LEU A 190 15.18 29.18 2.89
#